data_AF-A0A098TJG6-F1
#
_entry.id   AF-A0A098TJG6-F1
#
_cell.length_a   1.000
_cell.length_b   1.000
_cell.length_c   1.000
_cell.angle_alpha   90.00
_cell.angle_beta   90.00
_cell.angle_gamma   90.00
#
_symmetry.space_group_name_H-M   'P 1'
#
loop_
_entity.id
_entity.type
_entity.pdbx_description
1 polymer ?
#
loop_
_entity_poly.entity_id
_entity_poly.type
_entity_poly.pdbx_seq_one_letter_code
_entity_poly.pdbx_strand_id
1 'polypeptide(L)'
;MIIYDEVHLLPAPIFRITSELQARRRLGLTATLIREDGKEGDVFALIGPKRYDVPWRELEGQGFIAAAECTENRVPEDTVPNFIA
;
A
#
# COMPACT_ATOMS: atom_id res chain seq x y z
N MET A 1 7.05 13.84 16.62
CA MET A 1 7.27 13.19 15.31
C MET A 1 6.08 12.28 15.11
N ILE A 2 5.40 12.34 13.96
CA ILE A 2 4.24 11.49 13.66
C ILE A 2 4.66 10.46 12.61
N ILE A 3 4.26 9.20 12.81
CA ILE A 3 4.47 8.11 11.86
C ILE A 3 3.09 7.66 11.40
N TYR A 4 2.88 7.67 10.09
CA TYR A 4 1.69 7.13 9.45
C TYR A 4 2.07 5.81 8.78
N ASP A 5 1.35 4.75 9.12
CA ASP A 5 1.47 3.46 8.46
C ASP A 5 0.41 3.33 7.36
N GLU A 6 0.71 2.58 6.31
CA GLU A 6 -0.08 2.45 5.09
C GLU A 6 -0.61 3.77 4.53
N VAL A 7 0.32 4.68 4.22
CA VAL A 7 -0.01 6.05 3.84
C VAL A 7 -0.85 6.19 2.56
N HIS A 8 -0.93 5.14 1.73
CA HIS A 8 -1.83 5.10 0.58
C HIS A 8 -3.32 5.19 0.97
N LEU A 9 -3.67 4.94 2.24
CA LEU A 9 -5.02 5.06 2.80
C LEU A 9 -5.37 6.48 3.29
N LEU A 10 -4.37 7.34 3.51
CA LEU A 10 -4.56 8.70 4.03
C LEU A 10 -5.40 9.64 3.14
N PRO A 11 -5.47 9.47 1.80
CA PRO A 11 -6.36 10.27 0.96
C PRO A 11 -7.85 10.07 1.29
N ALA A 12 -8.22 9.06 2.09
CA ALA A 12 -9.59 8.87 2.52
C ALA A 12 -10.04 9.98 3.52
N PRO A 13 -11.30 10.44 3.45
CA PRO A 13 -11.78 11.64 4.17
C PRO A 13 -11.55 11.64 5.68
N ILE A 14 -11.65 10.48 6.32
CA ILE A 14 -11.51 10.33 7.79
C ILE A 14 -10.05 10.53 8.23
N PHE A 15 -9.08 10.06 7.44
CA PHE A 15 -7.67 10.11 7.81
C PHE A 15 -7.02 11.47 7.57
N ARG A 16 -7.60 12.30 6.70
CA ARG A 16 -7.15 13.67 6.47
C ARG A 16 -7.17 14.52 7.76
N ILE A 17 -8.10 14.28 8.68
CA ILE A 17 -8.20 14.99 9.95
C ILE A 17 -6.92 14.77 10.80
N THR A 18 -6.32 13.58 10.74
CA THR A 18 -5.06 13.29 11.44
C THR A 18 -3.84 14.02 10.84
N SER A 19 -3.95 14.51 9.60
CA SER A 19 -2.91 15.34 8.96
C SER A 19 -2.92 16.79 9.46
N GLU A 20 -3.97 17.23 10.15
CA GLU A 20 -4.06 18.55 10.77
C GLU A 20 -3.34 18.62 12.12
N LEU A 21 -2.96 17.46 12.68
CA LEU A 21 -2.18 17.39 13.91
C LEU A 21 -0.84 18.12 13.70
N GLN A 22 -0.60 19.14 14.53
CA GLN A 22 0.58 19.99 14.46
C GLN A 22 1.84 19.17 14.75
N ALA A 23 2.68 18.94 13.74
CA ALA A 23 3.95 18.27 13.89
C ALA A 23 4.99 18.77 12.88
N ARG A 24 6.18 19.11 13.40
CA ARG A 24 7.32 19.59 12.59
C ARG A 24 7.98 18.48 11.75
N ARG A 25 7.76 17.20 12.08
CA ARG A 25 8.34 16.04 11.40
C ARG A 25 7.28 14.94 11.26
N ARG A 26 7.06 14.49 10.02
CA ARG A 26 6.11 13.43 9.62
C ARG A 26 6.88 12.38 8.83
N LEU A 27 6.59 11.11 9.07
CA LEU A 27 7.13 9.97 8.35
C LEU A 27 5.95 9.14 7.85
N GLY A 28 5.96 8.78 6.57
CA GLY A 28 5.00 7.87 5.98
C GLY A 28 5.67 6.54 5.64
N LEU A 29 5.04 5.45 6.04
CA LEU A 29 5.43 4.08 5.70
C LEU A 29 4.33 3.48 4.82
N THR A 30 4.71 2.78 3.75
CA THR A 30 3.79 1.97 2.98
C THR A 30 4.56 0.93 2.17
N ALA A 31 3.96 -0.24 1.99
CA ALA A 31 4.48 -1.27 1.12
C ALA A 31 4.17 -0.99 -0.37
N THR A 32 3.08 -0.27 -0.64
CA THR A 32 2.60 0.00 -2.00
C THR A 32 2.30 1.49 -2.16
N LEU A 33 3.11 2.16 -2.97
CA LEU A 33 2.89 3.57 -3.29
C LEU A 33 2.09 3.74 -4.59
N ILE A 34 2.11 2.74 -5.47
CA ILE A 34 1.49 2.81 -6.79
C ILE A 34 -0.02 2.74 -6.66
N ARG A 35 -0.71 3.73 -7.23
CA ARG A 35 -2.18 3.73 -7.35
C ARG A 35 -2.59 3.80 -8.80
N GLU A 36 -3.53 2.94 -9.20
CA GLU A 36 -4.07 2.90 -10.56
C GLU A 36 -4.78 4.20 -10.98
N ASP A 37 -5.20 5.01 -10.00
CA ASP A 37 -5.86 6.30 -10.23
C ASP A 37 -4.88 7.49 -10.39
N GLY A 38 -3.58 7.26 -10.25
CA GLY A 38 -2.54 8.30 -10.37
C GLY A 38 -2.58 9.37 -9.28
N LYS A 39 -3.37 9.20 -8.20
CA LYS A 39 -3.56 10.19 -7.13
C LYS A 39 -2.54 10.07 -5.98
N GLU A 40 -1.39 9.47 -6.26
CA GLU A 40 -0.27 9.34 -5.32
C GLU A 40 0.23 10.71 -4.84
N GLY A 41 0.04 11.75 -5.68
CA GLY A 41 0.35 13.14 -5.38
C GLY A 41 -0.29 13.70 -4.11
N ASP A 42 -1.49 13.20 -3.75
CA ASP A 42 -2.20 13.67 -2.55
C ASP A 42 -1.46 13.26 -1.27
N VAL A 43 -0.77 12.11 -1.27
CA VAL A 43 0.06 11.67 -0.15
C VAL A 43 1.30 12.56 -0.01
N PHE A 44 1.92 12.96 -1.12
CA PHE A 44 3.08 13.85 -1.10
C PHE A 44 2.73 15.24 -0.58
N ALA A 45 1.53 15.74 -0.87
CA ALA A 45 1.06 17.02 -0.34
C ALA A 45 0.86 17.00 1.19
N LEU A 46 0.48 15.85 1.76
CA LEU A 46 0.17 15.71 3.19
C LEU A 46 1.39 15.42 4.07
N ILE A 47 2.32 14.58 3.58
CA ILE A 47 3.48 14.09 4.36
C ILE A 47 4.81 14.67 3.85
N GLY A 48 4.93 14.90 2.54
CA GLY A 48 6.17 15.28 1.87
C GLY A 48 6.61 14.26 0.82
N PRO A 49 7.73 14.53 0.12
CA PRO A 49 8.18 13.72 -1.02
C PRO A 49 8.65 12.33 -0.60
N LYS A 50 8.56 11.36 -1.52
CA LYS A 50 9.18 10.02 -1.36
C LYS A 50 10.67 10.16 -1.13
N ARG A 51 11.17 9.61 -0.03
CA ARG A 51 12.60 9.67 0.34
C ARG A 51 13.38 8.41 -0.01
N TYR A 52 12.74 7.27 0.04
CA TYR A 52 13.35 5.96 -0.17
C TYR A 52 12.30 5.00 -0.71
N ASP A 53 12.72 4.11 -1.60
CA ASP A 53 11.91 3.07 -2.22
C ASP A 53 12.86 1.94 -2.63
N VAL A 54 12.43 0.69 -2.44
CA VAL A 54 13.16 -0.50 -2.85
C VAL A 54 12.16 -1.47 -3.47
N PRO A 55 12.39 -1.93 -4.70
CA PRO A 55 11.58 -2.97 -5.31
C PRO A 55 11.64 -4.26 -4.49
N TRP A 56 10.49 -4.89 -4.25
CA TRP A 56 10.42 -6.15 -3.50
C TRP A 56 11.27 -7.28 -4.13
N ARG A 57 11.43 -7.29 -5.45
CA ARG A 57 12.29 -8.24 -6.18
C ARG A 57 13.77 -8.12 -5.81
N GLU A 58 14.25 -6.92 -5.50
CA GLU A 58 15.63 -6.73 -5.03
C GLU A 58 15.83 -7.29 -3.63
N LEU A 59 14.82 -7.15 -2.76
CA LEU A 59 14.83 -7.71 -1.41
C LEU A 59 14.74 -9.24 -1.43
N GLU A 60 13.95 -9.80 -2.34
CA GLU A 60 13.89 -11.24 -2.62
C GLU A 60 15.27 -11.77 -3.07
N GLY A 61 15.91 -11.10 -4.04
CA GLY A 61 17.24 -11.49 -4.53
C GLY A 61 18.35 -11.38 -3.47
N GLN A 62 18.18 -10.53 -2.46
CA GLN A 62 19.09 -10.40 -1.31
C GLN A 62 18.77 -11.38 -0.16
N GLY A 63 17.69 -12.15 -0.26
CA GLY A 63 17.26 -13.09 0.77
C GLY A 63 16.57 -12.45 1.98
N PHE A 64 16.13 -11.18 1.88
CA PHE A 64 15.35 -10.52 2.92
C PHE A 64 13.86 -10.88 2.87
N ILE A 65 13.35 -11.28 1.70
CA ILE A 65 11.96 -11.68 1.47
C ILE A 65 11.95 -13.07 0.83
N ALA A 66 10.97 -13.90 1.19
CA ALA A 66 10.79 -15.22 0.59
C ALA A 66 10.28 -15.11 -0.86
N ALA A 67 10.73 -16.03 -1.71
CA ALA A 67 10.25 -16.10 -3.09
C ALA A 67 8.77 -16.49 -3.16
N ALA A 68 8.01 -15.79 -4.00
CA ALA A 68 6.57 -16.01 -4.17
C ALA A 68 6.28 -16.67 -5.52
N GLU A 69 5.70 -17.88 -5.48
CA GLU A 69 5.19 -18.57 -6.67
C GLU A 69 3.68 -18.34 -6.81
N CYS A 70 3.29 -17.45 -7.72
CA CYS A 70 1.88 -17.12 -7.97
C CYS A 70 1.29 -18.04 -9.05
N THR A 71 0.30 -18.85 -8.68
CA THR A 71 -0.46 -19.70 -9.63
C THR A 71 -1.92 -19.28 -9.65
N GLU A 72 -2.45 -18.92 -10.82
CA GLU A 72 -3.88 -18.67 -11.02
C GLU A 72 -4.59 -19.97 -11.41
N ASN A 73 -5.30 -20.58 -10.47
CA ASN A 73 -6.09 -21.79 -10.72
C ASN A 73 -7.51 -21.42 -11.13
N ARG A 74 -7.80 -21.48 -12.44
CA ARG A 74 -9.14 -21.25 -12.99
C ARG A 74 -9.99 -22.51 -12.84
N VAL A 75 -11.14 -22.40 -12.18
CA VAL A 75 -12.08 -23.52 -12.01
C VAL A 75 -13.28 -23.36 -12.95
N PRO A 76 -13.81 -24.46 -13.54
CA PRO A 76 -15.06 -24.42 -14.29
C PRO A 76 -16.24 -24.04 -13.38
N GLU A 77 -17.18 -23.26 -13.90
CA GLU A 77 -18.38 -22.79 -13.20
C GLU A 77 -19.23 -23.95 -12.64
N ASP A 78 -19.30 -25.06 -13.36
CA ASP A 78 -20.04 -26.27 -12.97
C ASP A 78 -19.45 -27.02 -11.76
N THR A 79 -18.27 -26.63 -11.28
CA THR A 79 -17.56 -27.29 -10.17
C THR A 79 -17.84 -26.62 -8.82
N VAL A 80 -18.61 -25.52 -8.78
CA VAL A 80 -19.00 -24.86 -7.54
C VAL A 80 -20.31 -25.50 -7.05
N PRO A 81 -20.31 -26.29 -5.95
CA PRO A 81 -21.57 -26.75 -5.39
C PRO A 81 -22.38 -25.52 -4.96
N ASN A 82 -23.69 -25.51 -5.24
CA ASN A 82 -24.63 -24.46 -4.80
C ASN A 82 -24.58 -24.30 -3.27
N PHE A 83 -23.66 -23.48 -2.77
CA PHE A 83 -23.51 -23.18 -1.34
C PHE A 83 -24.19 -21.86 -0.94
N ILE A 84 -24.93 -21.23 -1.85
CA ILE A 84 -25.71 -20.03 -1.53
C ILE A 84 -27.05 -20.10 -2.29
N ALA A 85 -28.03 -20.74 -1.67
CA ALA A 85 -29.45 -20.44 -1.84
C ALA A 85 -30.01 -20.05 -0.47
#